data_AF-A0A2N5ZAZ1-F1
#
_entry.id   AF-A0A2N5ZAZ1-F1
#
_cell.length_a   1.000
_cell.length_b   1.000
_cell.length_c   1.000
_cell.angle_alpha   90.00
_cell.angle_beta   90.00
_cell.angle_gamma   90.00
#
_symmetry.space_group_name_H-M   'P 1'
#
loop_
_entity.id
_entity.type
_entity.pdbx_description
1 polymer ?
#
loop_
_entity_poly.entity_id
_entity_poly.type
_entity_poly.pdbx_seq_one_letter_code
_entity_poly.pdbx_strand_id
1 'polypeptide(L)'
;MFYELKSSMRQIYLVMLSVFFSYSLDAQNEKFYSNEELVELLNEEVQKEINIVRQNPGRYRDIMELAGRLDPKRYETGVEGSWFVKEKSEYFVSRITTHEGISAYKEADSFLKKQQAMKAYKFSEGLKLEAKKQCEYIQRIGILTHARPNGQGLDYVKKLKGNGIRLVGEVLAQLDNRITPGEFTESQLKNKIEEIVLGWIVDDGIKDRGHRKGLFHEAHNYFGAYCLIDKNGTVICAVEFATLPLE
;
A
#
# COMPACT_ATOMS: atom_id res chain seq x y z
N MET A 1 6.95 -60.07 12.78
CA MET A 1 7.49 -59.22 11.69
C MET A 1 6.42 -58.71 10.70
N PHE A 2 5.46 -59.52 10.23
CA PHE A 2 4.40 -59.03 9.29
C PHE A 2 3.28 -58.17 9.93
N TYR A 3 3.06 -58.27 11.24
CA TYR A 3 1.99 -57.51 11.93
C TYR A 3 2.37 -56.04 12.22
N GLU A 4 3.65 -55.76 12.49
CA GLU A 4 4.11 -54.39 12.80
C GLU A 4 4.13 -53.47 11.56
N LEU A 5 4.44 -54.03 10.39
CA LEU A 5 4.39 -53.32 9.11
C LEU A 5 2.97 -52.83 8.75
N LYS A 6 1.92 -53.60 9.07
CA LYS A 6 0.52 -53.18 8.82
C LYS A 6 0.05 -52.06 9.75
N SER A 7 0.56 -52.02 10.99
CA SER A 7 0.22 -50.97 11.96
C SER A 7 0.86 -49.63 11.59
N SER A 8 2.14 -49.65 11.21
CA SER A 8 2.86 -48.45 10.76
C SER A 8 2.27 -47.82 9.48
N MET A 9 1.87 -48.62 8.49
CA MET A 9 1.23 -48.09 7.28
C MET A 9 -0.16 -47.49 7.56
N ARG A 10 -0.91 -48.02 8.53
CA ARG A 10 -2.20 -47.43 8.96
C ARG A 10 -2.00 -46.08 9.65
N GLN A 11 -0.97 -45.95 10.49
CA GLN A 11 -0.63 -44.69 11.14
C GLN A 11 -0.16 -43.64 10.13
N ILE A 12 0.66 -44.02 9.14
CA ILE A 12 1.08 -43.12 8.05
C ILE A 12 -0.12 -42.68 7.21
N TYR A 13 -1.04 -43.59 6.87
CA TYR A 13 -2.27 -43.23 6.15
C TYR A 13 -3.17 -42.29 6.95
N LEU A 14 -3.31 -42.50 8.27
CA LEU A 14 -4.10 -41.62 9.13
C LEU A 14 -3.47 -40.24 9.30
N VAL A 15 -2.14 -40.15 9.42
CA VAL A 15 -1.41 -38.88 9.46
C VAL A 15 -1.55 -38.15 8.13
N MET A 16 -1.34 -38.83 7.00
CA MET A 16 -1.54 -38.26 5.66
C MET A 16 -2.98 -37.79 5.46
N LEU A 17 -3.99 -38.59 5.83
CA LEU A 17 -5.40 -38.17 5.76
C LEU A 17 -5.67 -36.95 6.63
N SER A 18 -5.13 -36.89 7.86
CA SER A 18 -5.31 -35.74 8.75
C SER A 18 -4.67 -34.48 8.19
N VAL A 19 -3.48 -34.58 7.58
CA VAL A 19 -2.79 -33.46 6.93
C VAL A 19 -3.61 -32.98 5.71
N PHE A 20 -4.08 -33.89 4.86
CA PHE A 20 -4.95 -33.52 3.72
C PHE A 20 -6.28 -32.92 4.16
N PHE A 21 -6.87 -33.39 5.26
CA PHE A 21 -8.12 -32.83 5.80
C PHE A 21 -7.91 -31.45 6.42
N SER A 22 -6.78 -31.21 7.09
CA SER A 22 -6.39 -29.89 7.62
C SER A 22 -6.16 -28.87 6.50
N TYR A 23 -5.44 -29.24 5.43
CA TYR A 23 -5.27 -28.36 4.26
C TYR A 23 -6.60 -28.05 3.56
N SER A 24 -7.52 -29.02 3.49
CA SER A 24 -8.83 -28.83 2.87
C SER A 24 -9.77 -27.95 3.71
N LEU A 25 -9.59 -27.85 5.03
CA LEU A 25 -10.38 -26.98 5.90
C LEU A 25 -9.91 -25.53 5.83
N ASP A 26 -8.60 -25.27 5.73
CA ASP A 26 -8.07 -23.91 5.57
C ASP A 26 -8.44 -23.30 4.20
N ALA A 27 -8.43 -24.10 3.13
CA ALA A 27 -8.84 -23.64 1.79
C ALA A 27 -10.35 -23.35 1.66
N GLN A 28 -11.19 -23.87 2.56
CA GLN A 28 -12.65 -23.66 2.51
C GLN A 28 -13.13 -22.42 3.26
N ASN A 29 -12.23 -21.67 3.90
CA ASN A 29 -12.58 -20.48 4.69
C ASN A 29 -12.05 -19.15 4.12
N GLU A 30 -11.56 -19.14 2.88
CA GLU A 30 -11.22 -17.89 2.21
C GLU A 30 -12.50 -17.11 1.88
N LYS A 31 -12.78 -16.07 2.67
CA LYS A 31 -13.83 -15.10 2.34
C LYS A 31 -13.36 -14.29 1.14
N PHE A 32 -14.07 -14.47 0.03
CA PHE A 32 -13.96 -13.61 -1.14
C PHE A 32 -14.88 -12.40 -0.99
N TYR A 33 -14.40 -11.22 -1.38
CA TYR A 33 -15.09 -9.95 -1.19
C TYR A 33 -15.66 -9.43 -2.51
N SER A 34 -16.83 -8.80 -2.45
CA SER A 34 -17.35 -8.01 -3.58
C SER A 34 -16.47 -6.78 -3.84
N ASN A 35 -16.68 -6.11 -4.98
CA ASN A 35 -16.01 -4.84 -5.28
C ASN A 35 -16.23 -3.80 -4.17
N GLU A 36 -17.47 -3.65 -3.71
CA GLU A 36 -17.86 -2.70 -2.68
C GLU A 36 -17.21 -3.04 -1.34
N GLU A 37 -17.22 -4.33 -0.95
CA GLU A 37 -16.56 -4.79 0.26
C GLU A 37 -15.03 -4.56 0.19
N LEU A 38 -14.40 -4.83 -0.96
CA LEU A 38 -12.97 -4.59 -1.16
C LEU A 38 -12.62 -3.12 -1.06
N VAL A 39 -13.42 -2.25 -1.69
CA VAL A 39 -13.21 -0.80 -1.61
C VAL A 39 -13.36 -0.31 -0.18
N GLU A 40 -14.36 -0.78 0.57
CA GLU A 40 -14.50 -0.38 1.98
C GLU A 40 -13.29 -0.85 2.82
N LEU A 41 -12.85 -2.09 2.66
CA LEU A 41 -11.67 -2.60 3.35
C LEU A 41 -10.39 -1.85 2.97
N LEU A 42 -10.18 -1.56 1.68
CA LEU A 42 -9.05 -0.74 1.23
C LEU A 42 -9.05 0.63 1.91
N ASN A 43 -10.23 1.25 1.99
CA ASN A 43 -10.39 2.55 2.63
C ASN A 43 -10.12 2.51 4.13
N GLU A 44 -10.58 1.48 4.83
CA GLU A 44 -10.27 1.32 6.25
C GLU A 44 -8.77 1.07 6.49
N GLU A 45 -8.20 0.13 5.73
CA GLU A 45 -6.82 -0.31 5.94
C GLU A 45 -5.81 0.77 5.56
N VAL A 46 -6.01 1.52 4.46
CA VAL A 46 -5.11 2.62 4.09
C VAL A 46 -5.07 3.69 5.17
N GLN A 47 -6.22 3.99 5.81
CA GLN A 47 -6.30 4.96 6.88
C GLN A 47 -5.56 4.48 8.14
N LYS A 48 -5.74 3.21 8.51
CA LYS A 48 -5.01 2.59 9.63
C LYS A 48 -3.50 2.61 9.36
N GLU A 49 -3.10 2.19 8.17
CA GLU A 49 -1.71 1.99 7.81
C GLU A 49 -0.91 3.32 7.75
N ILE A 50 -1.54 4.43 7.31
CA ILE A 50 -0.95 5.78 7.39
C ILE A 50 -0.59 6.18 8.83
N ASN A 51 -1.41 5.82 9.81
CA ASN A 51 -1.10 6.10 11.21
C ASN A 51 -0.07 5.13 11.79
N ILE A 52 -0.09 3.86 11.36
CA ILE A 52 0.92 2.86 11.73
C ILE A 52 2.31 3.32 11.29
N VAL A 53 2.49 3.72 10.02
CA VAL A 53 3.81 4.15 9.52
C VAL A 53 4.35 5.35 10.30
N ARG A 54 3.47 6.27 10.72
CA ARG A 54 3.85 7.44 11.53
C ARG A 54 4.26 7.07 12.94
N GLN A 55 3.50 6.18 13.58
CA GLN A 55 3.72 5.79 14.97
C GLN A 55 4.83 4.75 15.11
N ASN A 56 5.11 3.98 14.06
CA ASN A 56 6.13 2.97 14.02
C ASN A 56 6.85 2.95 12.66
N PRO A 57 7.69 3.97 12.36
CA PRO A 57 8.47 4.01 11.12
C PRO A 57 9.44 2.82 10.99
N GLY A 58 9.85 2.21 12.12
CA GLY A 58 10.71 1.03 12.14
C GLY A 58 10.10 -0.18 11.42
N ARG A 59 8.77 -0.39 11.54
CA ARG A 59 8.06 -1.49 10.86
C ARG A 59 8.31 -1.51 9.35
N TYR A 60 8.38 -0.34 8.72
CA TYR A 60 8.59 -0.25 7.26
C TYR A 60 10.02 -0.58 6.84
N ARG A 61 10.99 -0.49 7.75
CA ARG A 61 12.34 -1.01 7.53
C ARG A 61 12.31 -2.53 7.52
N ASP A 62 11.61 -3.13 8.49
CA ASP A 62 11.45 -4.58 8.58
C ASP A 62 10.72 -5.13 7.34
N ILE A 63 9.67 -4.45 6.87
CA ILE A 63 8.99 -4.79 5.61
C ILE A 63 9.96 -4.76 4.43
N MET A 64 10.75 -3.69 4.28
CA MET A 64 11.74 -3.62 3.19
C MET A 64 12.81 -4.73 3.28
N GLU A 65 13.26 -5.06 4.48
CA GLU A 65 14.26 -6.10 4.71
C GLU A 65 13.70 -7.49 4.40
N LEU A 66 12.54 -7.83 4.97
CA LEU A 66 11.86 -9.11 4.74
C LEU A 66 11.45 -9.28 3.27
N ALA A 67 10.98 -8.22 2.64
CA ALA A 67 10.69 -8.20 1.21
C ALA A 67 11.95 -8.16 0.35
N GLY A 68 13.16 -8.17 0.93
CA GLY A 68 14.46 -8.16 0.27
C GLY A 68 14.73 -6.93 -0.61
N ARG A 69 14.02 -5.83 -0.38
CA ARG A 69 14.19 -4.57 -1.13
C ARG A 69 15.56 -3.93 -0.89
N LEU A 70 16.26 -4.31 0.17
CA LEU A 70 17.61 -3.83 0.48
C LEU A 70 18.72 -4.75 -0.05
N ASP A 71 18.40 -5.87 -0.71
CA ASP A 71 19.38 -6.77 -1.30
C ASP A 71 19.81 -6.29 -2.71
N PRO A 72 21.06 -5.82 -2.91
CA PRO A 72 21.53 -5.36 -4.22
C PRO A 72 21.47 -6.46 -5.30
N LYS A 73 21.50 -7.75 -4.93
CA LYS A 73 21.44 -8.85 -5.90
C LYS A 73 20.09 -8.99 -6.58
N ARG A 74 19.06 -8.34 -6.04
CA ARG A 74 17.71 -8.33 -6.62
C ARG A 74 17.51 -7.25 -7.67
N TYR A 75 18.47 -6.34 -7.84
CA TYR A 75 18.38 -5.24 -8.78
C TYR A 75 19.12 -5.57 -10.08
N GLU A 76 18.43 -5.38 -11.20
CA GLU A 76 18.99 -5.47 -12.54
C GLU A 76 18.84 -4.12 -13.24
N THR A 77 19.86 -3.71 -13.99
CA THR A 77 19.75 -2.57 -14.89
C THR A 77 19.00 -3.00 -16.15
N GLY A 78 17.95 -2.26 -16.47
CA GLY A 78 17.19 -2.37 -17.71
C GLY A 78 17.78 -1.57 -18.86
N VAL A 79 17.02 -1.50 -19.95
CA VAL A 79 17.29 -0.59 -21.07
C VAL A 79 17.03 0.87 -20.65
N GLU A 80 17.78 1.80 -21.24
CA GLU A 80 17.60 3.25 -21.07
C GLU A 80 17.73 3.77 -19.61
N GLY A 81 18.47 3.05 -18.75
CA GLY A 81 18.73 3.47 -17.37
C GLY A 81 17.60 3.14 -16.38
N SER A 82 16.60 2.38 -16.80
CA SER A 82 15.59 1.79 -15.90
C SER A 82 16.21 0.75 -14.98
N TRP A 83 15.62 0.54 -13.80
CA TRP A 83 16.00 -0.51 -12.87
C TRP A 83 14.83 -1.48 -12.69
N PHE A 84 15.13 -2.75 -12.44
CA PHE A 84 14.13 -3.76 -12.10
C PHE A 84 14.46 -4.41 -10.77
N VAL A 85 13.45 -4.63 -9.95
CA VAL A 85 13.54 -5.49 -8.77
C VAL A 85 12.97 -6.86 -9.13
N LYS A 86 13.78 -7.90 -8.99
CA LYS A 86 13.30 -9.29 -9.04
C LYS A 86 12.44 -9.56 -7.82
N GLU A 87 11.17 -9.86 -8.03
CA GLU A 87 10.34 -10.53 -7.05
C GLU A 87 10.34 -12.02 -7.36
N LYS A 88 10.96 -12.79 -6.48
CA LYS A 88 10.99 -14.24 -6.62
C LYS A 88 9.78 -14.80 -5.88
N SER A 89 8.82 -15.36 -6.60
CA SER A 89 7.92 -16.36 -6.03
C SER A 89 8.50 -17.75 -6.30
N GLU A 90 7.96 -18.77 -5.64
CA GLU A 90 8.35 -20.18 -5.86
C GLU A 90 8.17 -20.62 -7.32
N TYR A 91 7.30 -19.95 -8.08
CA TYR A 91 6.90 -20.35 -9.43
C TYR A 91 7.23 -19.34 -10.55
N PHE A 92 7.50 -18.07 -10.21
CA PHE A 92 7.80 -17.04 -11.21
C PHE A 92 8.75 -15.96 -10.67
N VAL A 93 9.51 -15.33 -11.58
CA VAL A 93 10.24 -14.09 -11.29
C VAL A 93 9.46 -12.93 -11.91
N SER A 94 8.81 -12.13 -11.07
CA SER A 94 8.21 -10.86 -11.51
C SER A 94 9.27 -9.76 -11.48
N ARG A 95 9.17 -8.79 -12.40
CA ARG A 95 10.01 -7.60 -12.42
C ARG A 95 9.14 -6.39 -12.10
N ILE A 96 9.48 -5.70 -11.02
CA ILE A 96 8.92 -4.37 -10.75
C ILE A 96 9.90 -3.32 -11.27
N THR A 97 9.43 -2.42 -12.12
CA THR A 97 10.21 -1.29 -12.61
C THR A 97 10.41 -0.26 -11.50
N THR A 98 11.62 0.27 -11.39
CA THR A 98 11.99 1.37 -10.52
C THR A 98 12.87 2.36 -11.30
N HIS A 99 12.77 3.64 -10.97
CA HIS A 99 13.49 4.73 -11.61
C HIS A 99 14.90 4.88 -11.04
N GLU A 100 15.07 4.74 -9.73
CA GLU A 100 16.34 4.97 -9.03
C GLU A 100 16.98 3.67 -8.49
N GLY A 101 16.27 2.55 -8.61
CA GLY A 101 16.72 1.24 -8.15
C GLY A 101 16.90 1.20 -6.63
N ILE A 102 17.91 0.46 -6.19
CA ILE A 102 18.16 0.25 -4.76
C ILE A 102 18.48 1.54 -4.00
N SER A 103 18.90 2.59 -4.70
CA SER A 103 19.29 3.84 -4.06
C SER A 103 18.13 4.51 -3.33
N ALA A 104 16.93 4.54 -3.93
CA ALA A 104 15.72 5.07 -3.30
C ALA A 104 15.34 4.28 -2.03
N TYR A 105 15.41 2.94 -2.08
CA TYR A 105 15.12 2.09 -0.91
C TYR A 105 16.15 2.28 0.22
N LYS A 106 17.44 2.41 -0.10
CA LYS A 106 18.49 2.70 0.91
C LYS A 106 18.33 4.09 1.54
N GLU A 107 17.91 5.07 0.74
CA GLU A 107 17.61 6.41 1.23
C GLU A 107 16.39 6.39 2.17
N ALA A 108 15.33 5.67 1.78
CA ALA A 108 14.14 5.46 2.61
C ALA A 108 14.47 4.74 3.93
N ASP A 109 15.25 3.66 3.89
CA ASP A 109 15.71 2.97 5.10
C ASP A 109 16.50 3.91 6.02
N SER A 110 17.42 4.69 5.44
CA SER A 110 18.22 5.67 6.19
C SER A 110 17.37 6.77 6.83
N PHE A 111 16.30 7.20 6.15
CA PHE A 111 15.32 8.13 6.69
C PHE A 111 14.56 7.49 7.86
N LEU A 112 13.93 6.32 7.63
CA LEU A 112 13.10 5.65 8.64
C LEU A 112 13.89 5.28 9.89
N LYS A 113 15.19 4.97 9.75
CA LYS A 113 16.09 4.70 10.87
C LYS A 113 16.23 5.90 11.82
N LYS A 114 16.15 7.12 11.28
CA LYS A 114 16.28 8.37 12.03
C LYS A 114 14.93 8.96 12.43
N GLN A 115 13.88 8.61 11.69
CA GLN A 115 12.54 9.13 11.91
C GLN A 115 12.01 8.66 13.26
N GLN A 116 11.64 9.63 14.10
CA GLN A 116 10.99 9.33 15.37
C GLN A 116 9.51 9.02 15.15
N ALA A 117 8.97 8.16 16.02
CA ALA A 117 7.54 7.93 16.10
C ALA A 117 6.79 9.25 16.29
N MET A 118 5.77 9.49 15.46
CA MET A 118 4.94 10.68 15.50
C MET A 118 3.56 10.36 16.06
N LYS A 119 2.83 11.40 16.47
CA LYS A 119 1.41 11.25 16.81
C LYS A 119 0.62 10.84 15.57
N ALA A 120 -0.35 9.96 15.78
CA ALA A 120 -1.36 9.65 14.78
C ALA A 120 -2.11 10.92 14.35
N TYR A 121 -2.42 11.00 13.07
CA TYR A 121 -3.37 11.96 12.55
C TYR A 121 -4.78 11.61 13.01
N LYS A 122 -5.59 12.64 13.24
CA LYS A 122 -7.02 12.50 13.46
C LYS A 122 -7.73 12.37 12.11
N PHE A 123 -8.64 11.43 12.02
CA PHE A 123 -9.42 11.26 10.81
C PHE A 123 -10.44 12.40 10.62
N SER A 124 -10.72 12.77 9.37
CA SER A 124 -11.67 13.80 8.97
C SER A 124 -12.48 13.32 7.76
N GLU A 125 -13.79 13.15 7.94
CA GLU A 125 -14.70 12.67 6.89
C GLU A 125 -14.71 13.59 5.67
N GLY A 126 -14.72 14.91 5.86
CA GLY A 126 -14.68 15.81 4.73
C GLY A 126 -13.35 15.76 3.95
N LEU A 127 -12.20 15.48 4.59
CA LEU A 127 -10.94 15.23 3.88
C LEU A 127 -11.00 13.91 3.09
N LYS A 128 -11.65 12.87 3.62
CA LYS A 128 -11.89 11.61 2.89
C LYS A 128 -12.77 11.87 1.67
N LEU A 129 -13.77 12.74 1.78
CA LEU A 129 -14.62 13.13 0.65
C LEU A 129 -13.85 13.88 -0.44
N GLU A 130 -12.90 14.76 -0.08
CA GLU A 130 -12.02 15.40 -1.08
C GLU A 130 -11.06 14.40 -1.74
N ALA A 131 -10.49 13.48 -0.95
CA ALA A 131 -9.69 12.38 -1.49
C ALA A 131 -10.50 11.52 -2.48
N LYS A 132 -11.76 11.22 -2.16
CA LYS A 132 -12.69 10.50 -3.05
C LYS A 132 -12.92 11.24 -4.36
N LYS A 133 -13.24 12.53 -4.30
CA LYS A 133 -13.41 13.37 -5.50
C LYS A 133 -12.16 13.36 -6.37
N GLN A 134 -10.97 13.31 -5.77
CA GLN A 134 -9.72 13.22 -6.51
C GLN A 134 -9.57 11.89 -7.23
N CYS A 135 -9.78 10.78 -6.53
CA CYS A 135 -9.71 9.45 -7.13
C CYS A 135 -10.71 9.31 -8.29
N GLU A 136 -11.95 9.78 -8.12
CA GLU A 136 -12.97 9.80 -9.18
C GLU A 136 -12.58 10.69 -10.37
N TYR A 137 -11.91 11.82 -10.12
CA TYR A 137 -11.38 12.68 -11.18
C TYR A 137 -10.28 11.99 -11.97
N ILE A 138 -9.28 11.43 -11.28
CA ILE A 138 -8.16 10.69 -11.87
C ILE A 138 -8.70 9.52 -12.69
N GLN A 139 -9.63 8.73 -12.14
CA GLN A 139 -10.28 7.63 -12.84
C GLN A 139 -10.97 8.11 -14.13
N ARG A 140 -11.70 9.23 -14.07
CA ARG A 140 -12.43 9.76 -15.23
C ARG A 140 -11.51 10.21 -16.36
N ILE A 141 -10.38 10.83 -16.03
CA ILE A 141 -9.44 11.35 -17.04
C ILE A 141 -8.36 10.33 -17.44
N GLY A 142 -8.17 9.27 -16.66
CA GLY A 142 -7.18 8.23 -16.89
C GLY A 142 -5.73 8.68 -16.67
N ILE A 143 -5.50 9.75 -15.91
CA ILE A 143 -4.17 10.35 -15.69
C ILE A 143 -3.99 10.63 -14.20
N LEU A 144 -2.94 10.07 -13.60
CA LEU A 144 -2.52 10.39 -12.24
C LEU A 144 -2.03 11.84 -12.19
N THR A 145 -2.72 12.70 -11.44
CA THR A 145 -2.41 14.13 -11.38
C THR A 145 -2.88 14.74 -10.07
N HIS A 146 -2.14 15.75 -9.61
CA HIS A 146 -2.55 16.65 -8.51
C HIS A 146 -3.51 17.76 -9.00
N ALA A 147 -3.78 17.83 -10.30
CA ALA A 147 -4.77 18.77 -10.85
C ALA A 147 -6.19 18.37 -10.43
N ARG A 148 -7.06 19.36 -10.34
CA ARG A 148 -8.50 19.24 -10.07
C ARG A 148 -9.29 19.50 -11.37
N PRO A 149 -10.60 19.18 -11.44
CA PRO A 149 -11.42 19.38 -12.65
C PRO A 149 -11.39 20.80 -13.23
N ASN A 150 -11.12 21.82 -12.41
CA ASN A 150 -11.02 23.22 -12.82
C ASN A 150 -9.59 23.65 -13.22
N GLY A 151 -8.66 22.69 -13.38
CA GLY A 151 -7.26 22.93 -13.71
C GLY A 151 -6.40 23.46 -12.56
N GLN A 152 -6.97 23.62 -11.36
CA GLN A 152 -6.21 24.08 -10.20
C GLN A 152 -5.49 22.91 -9.51
N GLY A 153 -4.33 23.17 -8.91
CA GLY A 153 -3.62 22.21 -8.06
C GLY A 153 -4.00 22.36 -6.58
N LEU A 154 -3.10 22.00 -5.67
CA LEU A 154 -3.29 22.10 -4.21
C LEU A 154 -3.63 23.52 -3.71
N ASP A 155 -3.36 24.55 -4.50
CA ASP A 155 -3.76 25.93 -4.22
C ASP A 155 -5.29 26.13 -4.22
N TYR A 156 -6.05 25.27 -4.90
CA TYR A 156 -7.51 25.23 -4.80
C TYR A 156 -7.97 24.98 -3.37
N VAL A 157 -7.35 24.02 -2.70
CA VAL A 157 -7.78 23.61 -1.36
C VAL A 157 -7.46 24.69 -0.33
N LYS A 158 -6.34 25.42 -0.51
CA LYS A 158 -6.01 26.62 0.30
C LYS A 158 -7.07 27.72 0.16
N LYS A 159 -7.74 27.84 -1.01
CA LYS A 159 -8.72 28.89 -1.32
C LYS A 159 -10.15 28.57 -0.90
N LEU A 160 -10.57 27.30 -0.92
CA LEU A 160 -11.95 26.90 -0.61
C LEU A 160 -12.41 27.27 0.81
N LYS A 161 -11.50 27.59 1.75
CA LYS A 161 -11.84 27.67 3.18
C LYS A 161 -11.24 28.86 3.94
N GLY A 162 -11.08 30.01 3.26
CA GLY A 162 -10.87 31.33 3.87
C GLY A 162 -9.85 31.38 5.02
N ASN A 163 -8.57 31.65 4.73
CA ASN A 163 -7.49 32.04 5.65
C ASN A 163 -7.21 31.19 6.94
N GLY A 164 -8.03 30.20 7.29
CA GLY A 164 -7.96 29.46 8.56
C GLY A 164 -7.43 28.02 8.47
N ILE A 165 -7.59 27.35 7.32
CA ILE A 165 -6.96 26.04 7.09
C ILE A 165 -5.61 26.26 6.43
N ARG A 166 -4.54 26.00 7.17
CA ARG A 166 -3.17 26.20 6.70
C ARG A 166 -2.51 24.86 6.39
N LEU A 167 -2.60 24.51 5.10
CA LEU A 167 -1.96 23.40 4.36
C LEU A 167 -2.80 22.15 4.17
N VAL A 168 -3.03 21.82 2.90
CA VAL A 168 -3.61 20.58 2.41
C VAL A 168 -2.60 19.85 1.54
N GLY A 169 -1.71 19.12 2.21
CA GLY A 169 -0.80 18.21 1.51
C GLY A 169 -1.60 17.08 0.86
N GLU A 170 -1.16 16.64 -0.31
CA GLU A 170 -1.77 15.51 -1.01
C GLU A 170 -0.72 14.47 -1.31
N VAL A 171 -1.12 13.21 -1.20
CA VAL A 171 -0.31 12.07 -1.61
C VAL A 171 -1.17 11.16 -2.48
N LEU A 172 -0.62 10.75 -3.63
CA LEU A 172 -1.35 9.95 -4.62
C LEU A 172 -0.61 8.63 -4.87
N ALA A 173 -1.34 7.56 -5.09
CA ALA A 173 -0.81 6.30 -5.60
C ALA A 173 -1.71 5.74 -6.71
N GLN A 174 -1.07 5.11 -7.68
CA GLN A 174 -1.71 4.26 -8.66
C GLN A 174 -0.96 2.91 -8.69
N LEU A 175 -1.70 1.81 -8.54
CA LEU A 175 -1.17 0.45 -8.67
C LEU A 175 -1.94 -0.29 -9.77
N ASP A 176 -1.29 -0.49 -10.91
CA ASP A 176 -1.91 -1.09 -12.10
C ASP A 176 -2.14 -2.61 -11.96
N ASN A 177 -3.32 -3.08 -12.39
CA ASN A 177 -3.70 -4.48 -12.55
C ASN A 177 -3.40 -5.37 -11.32
N ARG A 178 -3.62 -4.85 -10.11
CA ARG A 178 -3.21 -5.54 -8.86
C ARG A 178 -4.35 -6.11 -8.03
N ILE A 179 -5.62 -5.80 -8.31
CA ILE A 179 -6.74 -6.33 -7.53
C ILE A 179 -7.90 -6.73 -8.45
N THR A 180 -8.18 -8.03 -8.50
CA THR A 180 -9.40 -8.59 -9.10
C THR A 180 -10.38 -8.99 -7.99
N PRO A 181 -11.66 -8.60 -8.07
CA PRO A 181 -12.67 -9.04 -7.11
C PRO A 181 -12.77 -10.56 -7.07
N GLY A 182 -12.85 -11.12 -5.86
CA GLY A 182 -12.88 -12.57 -5.68
C GLY A 182 -11.53 -13.28 -5.81
N GLU A 183 -10.41 -12.57 -5.87
CA GLU A 183 -9.05 -13.17 -5.87
C GLU A 183 -8.19 -12.79 -4.66
N PHE A 184 -8.74 -12.03 -3.71
CA PHE A 184 -7.99 -11.48 -2.57
C PHE A 184 -8.62 -11.85 -1.23
N THR A 185 -7.80 -12.39 -0.35
CA THR A 185 -8.06 -12.50 1.09
C THR A 185 -7.75 -11.17 1.80
N GLU A 186 -8.25 -11.00 3.02
CA GLU A 186 -7.97 -9.81 3.84
C GLU A 186 -6.46 -9.59 4.06
N SER A 187 -5.71 -10.68 4.28
CA SER A 187 -4.26 -10.64 4.47
C SER A 187 -3.53 -10.14 3.22
N GLN A 188 -3.93 -10.64 2.04
CA GLN A 188 -3.35 -10.17 0.78
C GLN A 188 -3.67 -8.70 0.52
N LEU A 189 -4.87 -8.24 0.91
CA LEU A 189 -5.25 -6.84 0.80
C LEU A 189 -4.39 -5.93 1.70
N LYS A 190 -4.15 -6.35 2.95
CA LYS A 190 -3.27 -5.65 3.89
C LYS A 190 -1.85 -5.49 3.33
N ASN A 191 -1.29 -6.56 2.78
CA ASN A 191 0.03 -6.49 2.13
C ASN A 191 0.03 -5.51 0.93
N LYS A 192 -1.08 -5.39 0.19
CA LYS A 192 -1.18 -4.38 -0.88
C LYS A 192 -1.20 -2.95 -0.34
N ILE A 193 -1.89 -2.70 0.77
CA ILE A 193 -1.88 -1.40 1.43
C ILE A 193 -0.49 -1.05 1.96
N GLU A 194 0.22 -2.00 2.57
CA GLU A 194 1.61 -1.81 2.99
C GLU A 194 2.50 -1.43 1.81
N GLU A 195 2.35 -2.08 0.65
CA GLU A 195 3.10 -1.75 -0.56
C GLU A 195 2.75 -0.34 -1.11
N ILE A 196 1.51 0.12 -0.98
CA ILE A 196 1.12 1.50 -1.33
C ILE A 196 1.87 2.50 -0.44
N VAL A 197 1.78 2.30 0.87
CA VAL A 197 2.41 3.20 1.84
C VAL A 197 3.93 3.14 1.71
N LEU A 198 4.52 1.96 1.47
CA LEU A 198 5.94 1.81 1.19
C LEU A 198 6.33 2.58 -0.08
N GLY A 199 5.51 2.52 -1.13
CA GLY A 199 5.69 3.31 -2.35
C GLY A 199 5.79 4.81 -2.07
N TRP A 200 4.92 5.34 -1.20
CA TRP A 200 4.98 6.74 -0.77
C TRP A 200 6.21 7.09 0.07
N ILE A 201 6.74 6.15 0.86
CA ILE A 201 7.96 6.37 1.64
C ILE A 201 9.20 6.35 0.73
N VAL A 202 9.28 5.36 -0.16
CA VAL A 202 10.41 5.22 -1.09
C VAL A 202 10.41 6.40 -2.06
N ASP A 203 9.22 6.74 -2.56
CA ASP A 203 8.96 7.87 -3.46
C ASP A 203 9.91 7.88 -4.67
N ASP A 204 10.01 6.71 -5.29
CA ASP A 204 10.93 6.40 -6.38
C ASP A 204 10.60 7.22 -7.64
N GLY A 205 11.61 7.89 -8.18
CA GLY A 205 11.49 8.84 -9.29
C GLY A 205 11.14 10.26 -8.86
N ILE A 206 10.82 10.50 -7.57
CA ILE A 206 10.41 11.81 -7.05
C ILE A 206 11.55 12.42 -6.24
N LYS A 207 12.33 13.28 -6.90
CA LYS A 207 13.57 13.88 -6.35
C LYS A 207 13.39 14.56 -4.99
N ASP A 208 12.24 15.20 -4.74
CA ASP A 208 12.01 15.93 -3.50
C ASP A 208 11.38 15.07 -2.40
N ARG A 209 11.01 13.82 -2.69
CA ARG A 209 10.36 12.89 -1.76
C ARG A 209 9.09 13.49 -1.14
N GLY A 210 8.32 14.23 -1.96
CA GLY A 210 7.13 14.95 -1.54
C GLY A 210 6.13 14.08 -0.79
N HIS A 211 5.91 12.84 -1.21
CA HIS A 211 4.98 11.92 -0.56
C HIS A 211 5.45 11.54 0.84
N ARG A 212 6.73 11.13 0.97
CA ARG A 212 7.33 10.81 2.27
C ARG A 212 7.27 12.01 3.22
N LYS A 213 7.59 13.21 2.73
CA LYS A 213 7.50 14.44 3.53
C LYS A 213 6.07 14.73 3.97
N GLY A 214 5.07 14.51 3.12
CA GLY A 214 3.66 14.66 3.46
C GLY A 214 3.22 13.69 4.57
N LEU A 215 3.60 12.42 4.47
CA LEU A 215 3.30 11.39 5.46
C LEU A 215 3.87 11.70 6.85
N PHE A 216 5.06 12.29 6.91
CA PHE A 216 5.77 12.61 8.16
C PHE A 216 5.80 14.10 8.50
N HIS A 217 4.92 14.91 7.92
CA HIS A 217 4.90 16.34 8.20
C HIS A 217 4.35 16.61 9.62
N GLU A 218 5.07 17.39 10.42
CA GLU A 218 4.70 17.67 11.82
C GLU A 218 3.49 18.58 11.98
N ALA A 219 3.27 19.50 11.04
CA ALA A 219 2.14 20.43 11.12
C ALA A 219 0.79 19.78 10.83
N HIS A 220 0.76 18.62 10.16
CA HIS A 220 -0.49 17.94 9.87
C HIS A 220 -1.07 17.34 11.15
N ASN A 221 -2.35 17.60 11.41
CA ASN A 221 -3.08 17.06 12.56
C ASN A 221 -4.24 16.17 12.13
N TYR A 222 -4.74 16.39 10.91
CA TYR A 222 -5.89 15.72 10.35
C TYR A 222 -5.55 15.13 8.98
N PHE A 223 -6.26 14.07 8.62
CA PHE A 223 -6.18 13.49 7.29
C PHE A 223 -7.49 12.82 6.89
N GLY A 224 -7.65 12.59 5.60
CA GLY A 224 -8.62 11.66 5.05
C GLY A 224 -8.01 10.98 3.84
N ALA A 225 -8.24 9.68 3.71
CA ALA A 225 -7.72 8.89 2.61
C ALA A 225 -8.86 8.16 1.91
N TYR A 226 -8.76 8.04 0.59
CA TYR A 226 -9.69 7.26 -0.20
C TYR A 226 -8.98 6.46 -1.27
N CYS A 227 -9.36 5.19 -1.41
CA CYS A 227 -8.95 4.31 -2.49
C CYS A 227 -10.18 3.83 -3.26
N LEU A 228 -10.05 3.72 -4.58
CA LEU A 228 -11.00 3.01 -5.43
C LEU A 228 -10.28 1.98 -6.31
N ILE A 229 -11.05 1.04 -6.84
CA ILE A 229 -10.60 0.06 -7.83
C ILE A 229 -11.31 0.40 -9.14
N ASP A 230 -10.56 0.59 -10.23
CA ASP A 230 -11.14 0.79 -11.55
C ASP A 230 -11.55 -0.54 -12.21
N LYS A 231 -12.19 -0.46 -13.39
CA LYS A 231 -12.64 -1.64 -14.13
C LYS A 231 -11.53 -2.62 -14.55
N ASN A 232 -10.27 -2.19 -14.51
CA ASN A 232 -9.09 -2.99 -14.86
C ASN A 232 -8.40 -3.56 -13.61
N GLY A 233 -8.94 -3.33 -12.41
CA GLY A 233 -8.30 -3.73 -11.16
C GLY A 233 -7.16 -2.80 -10.72
N THR A 234 -7.08 -1.60 -11.30
CA THR A 234 -6.13 -0.56 -10.90
C THR A 234 -6.62 0.09 -9.62
N VAL A 235 -5.76 0.13 -8.61
CA VAL A 235 -6.05 0.83 -7.35
C VAL A 235 -5.57 2.26 -7.48
N ILE A 236 -6.46 3.22 -7.26
CA ILE A 236 -6.15 4.64 -7.20
C ILE A 236 -6.41 5.10 -5.77
N CYS A 237 -5.39 5.61 -5.10
CA CYS A 237 -5.51 6.15 -3.74
C CYS A 237 -5.09 7.63 -3.71
N ALA A 238 -5.83 8.41 -2.93
CA ALA A 238 -5.49 9.78 -2.58
C ALA A 238 -5.55 9.95 -1.07
N VAL A 239 -4.66 10.80 -0.54
CA VAL A 239 -4.66 11.20 0.87
C VAL A 239 -4.57 12.70 0.92
N GLU A 240 -5.48 13.31 1.68
CA GLU A 240 -5.53 14.74 1.95
C GLU A 240 -5.16 14.98 3.41
N PHE A 241 -4.22 15.89 3.67
CA PHE A 241 -3.80 16.26 5.02
C PHE A 241 -4.33 17.65 5.41
N ALA A 242 -4.42 17.97 6.70
CA ALA A 242 -4.72 19.32 7.14
C ALA A 242 -4.24 19.62 8.56
N THR A 243 -4.10 20.91 8.89
CA THR A 243 -3.88 21.37 10.28
C THR A 243 -5.16 21.37 11.13
N LEU A 244 -6.33 21.46 10.49
CA LEU A 244 -7.67 21.53 11.08
C LEU A 244 -8.59 20.52 10.38
N PRO A 245 -9.64 20.00 11.06
CA PRO A 245 -10.56 19.10 10.40
C PRO A 245 -11.33 19.84 9.30
N LEU A 246 -11.78 19.08 8.30
CA LEU A 246 -12.81 19.49 7.37
C LEU A 246 -14.04 18.61 7.64
N GLU A 247 -15.08 19.26 8.16
CA GLU A 247 -16.41 18.71 8.40
C GLU A 247 -17.19 18.53 7.09
#